data_AF-A0A350DI26-F1
#
_entry.id   AF-A0A350DI26-F1
#
_cell.length_a   1.000
_cell.length_b   1.000
_cell.length_c   1.000
_cell.angle_alpha   90.00
_cell.angle_beta   90.00
_cell.angle_gamma   90.00
#
_symmetry.space_group_name_H-M   'P 1'
#
loop_
_entity.id
_entity.type
_entity.pdbx_description
1 polymer ?
#
loop_
_entity_poly.entity_id
_entity_poly.type
_entity_poly.pdbx_seq_one_letter_code
_entity_poly.pdbx_strand_id
1 'polypeptide(L)' 'PSAESHLPVTITAISPVGAEVRVELEADWLAKPWLATVRHADFERLHMRRGQRLFAHPRQWHRFKEDAKTPEQQARVA' A
#
# COMPACT_ATOMS: atom_id res chain seq x y z
N PRO A 1 6.75 -1.66 14.38
CA PRO A 1 6.19 -3.02 14.24
C PRO A 1 5.31 -3.33 15.45
N SER A 2 4.11 -3.87 15.25
CA SER A 2 3.19 -4.27 16.34
C SER A 2 2.82 -5.74 16.22
N ALA A 3 2.36 -6.35 17.31
CA ALA A 3 1.85 -7.73 17.34
C ALA A 3 0.58 -7.95 16.51
N GLU A 4 0.07 -6.91 15.86
CA GLU A 4 -1.10 -6.97 14.98
C GLU A 4 -0.72 -6.86 13.49
N SER A 5 0.59 -6.72 13.20
CA SER A 5 1.10 -6.61 11.83
C SER A 5 1.27 -8.01 11.24
N HIS A 6 0.18 -8.61 10.76
CA HIS A 6 0.17 -9.99 10.25
C HIS A 6 -0.14 -10.12 8.75
N LEU A 7 -0.30 -8.99 8.04
CA LEU A 7 -0.59 -9.01 6.60
C LEU A 7 0.72 -8.91 5.80
N PRO A 8 1.28 -10.01 5.29
CA PRO A 8 2.56 -9.98 4.61
C PRO A 8 2.45 -9.26 3.26
N VAL A 9 3.45 -8.45 2.94
CA VAL A 9 3.61 -7.78 1.65
C VAL A 9 5.08 -7.79 1.24
N THR A 10 5.35 -7.71 -0.06
CA THR A 10 6.69 -7.59 -0.61
C THR A 10 6.83 -6.28 -1.36
N ILE A 11 7.92 -5.53 -1.12
CA ILE A 11 8.20 -4.29 -1.85
C ILE A 11 8.66 -4.62 -3.26
N THR A 12 7.96 -4.14 -4.29
CA THR A 12 8.33 -4.32 -5.70
C THR A 12 9.01 -3.10 -6.30
N ALA A 13 8.66 -1.90 -5.84
CA ALA A 13 9.27 -0.64 -6.28
C ALA A 13 9.33 0.39 -5.15
N ILE A 14 10.30 1.30 -5.25
CA ILE A 14 10.49 2.43 -4.32
C ILE A 14 10.78 3.67 -5.15
N SER A 15 10.04 4.74 -4.88
CA SER A 15 10.17 6.02 -5.56
C SER A 15 10.09 7.18 -4.56
N PRO A 16 11.16 7.95 -4.34
CA PRO A 16 11.10 9.19 -3.57
C PRO A 16 10.20 10.22 -4.27
N VAL A 17 9.30 10.87 -3.54
CA VAL A 17 8.39 11.91 -4.05
C VAL A 17 8.31 13.06 -3.06
N GLY A 18 9.15 14.09 -3.26
CA GLY A 18 9.21 15.25 -2.37
C GLY A 18 9.51 14.85 -0.92
N ALA A 19 8.57 15.16 -0.02
CA ALA A 19 8.68 14.88 1.42
C ALA A 19 8.31 13.43 1.82
N GLU A 20 7.99 12.57 0.85
CA GLU A 20 7.53 11.20 1.09
C GLU A 20 8.26 10.20 0.21
N VAL A 21 8.10 8.92 0.52
CA VAL A 21 8.53 7.81 -0.32
C VAL A 21 7.30 7.01 -0.71
N ARG A 22 7.11 6.78 -2.01
CA ARG A 22 6.10 5.86 -2.51
C ARG A 22 6.72 4.47 -2.61
N VAL A 23 6.02 3.48 -2.07
CA VAL A 23 6.40 2.08 -2.17
C VAL A 23 5.27 1.32 -2.84
N GLU A 24 5.63 0.49 -3.80
CA GLU A 24 4.72 -0.45 -4.42
C GLU A 24 4.85 -1.80 -3.71
N LEU A 25 3.70 -2.40 -3.40
CA LEU A 25 3.57 -3.60 -2.57
C LEU A 25 2.76 -4.66 -3.30
N GLU A 26 3.24 -5.89 -3.27
CA GLU A 26 2.51 -7.07 -3.78
C GLU A 26 2.30 -8.11 -2.67
N ALA A 27 1.20 -8.83 -2.77
CA ALA A 27 0.88 -9.96 -1.91
C ALA A 27 -0.22 -10.82 -2.52
N ASP A 28 -0.29 -12.10 -2.18
CA ASP A 28 -1.29 -13.04 -2.70
C ASP A 28 -2.74 -12.67 -2.35
N TRP A 29 -2.93 -11.90 -1.27
CA TRP A 29 -4.24 -11.41 -0.84
C TRP A 29 -4.63 -10.07 -1.48
N LEU A 30 -3.74 -9.46 -2.26
CA LEU A 30 -4.01 -8.24 -3.02
C LEU A 30 -4.35 -8.61 -4.46
N ALA A 31 -5.51 -8.17 -4.96
CA ALA A 31 -5.89 -8.38 -6.35
C ALA A 31 -5.01 -7.61 -7.36
N LYS A 32 -4.34 -6.55 -6.90
CA LYS A 32 -3.43 -5.71 -7.70
C LYS A 32 -2.36 -5.10 -6.78
N PRO A 33 -1.19 -4.70 -7.32
CA PRO A 33 -0.19 -4.00 -6.54
C PRO A 33 -0.79 -2.79 -5.80
N TRP A 34 -0.42 -2.65 -4.53
CA TRP A 34 -0.87 -1.55 -3.69
C TRP A 34 0.22 -0.50 -3.57
N LEU A 35 -0.10 0.74 -3.94
CA LEU A 35 0.76 1.90 -3.71
C LEU A 35 0.52 2.46 -2.32
N ALA A 36 1.57 2.42 -1.49
CA ALA A 36 1.58 3.04 -0.18
C ALA A 36 2.52 4.25 -0.15
N THR A 37 2.09 5.28 0.58
CA THR A 37 2.91 6.46 0.88
C THR A 37 3.48 6.30 2.28
N VAL A 38 4.80 6.44 2.41
CA VAL A 38 5.49 6.36 3.70
C VAL A 38 6.35 7.60 3.93
N ARG A 39 6.51 7.97 5.21
CA ARG A 39 7.41 9.06 5.62
C ARG A 39 8.86 8.61 5.48
N HIS A 40 9.77 9.54 5.18
CA HIS A 40 11.21 9.28 5.13
C HIS A 40 11.73 8.62 6.43
N ALA A 41 11.28 9.08 7.60
CA ALA A 41 11.67 8.50 8.88
C ALA A 41 11.27 7.01 9.03
N ASP A 42 10.11 6.61 8.50
CA ASP A 42 9.67 5.22 8.55
C ASP A 42 10.39 4.36 7.52
N PHE A 43 10.66 4.93 6.34
CA PHE A 43 11.47 4.31 5.28
C PHE A 43 12.88 3.95 5.79
N GLU A 44 13.55 4.91 6.43
CA GLU A 44 14.87 4.74 7.01
C GLU A 44 14.86 3.75 8.18
N ARG A 45 13.93 3.92 9.12
CA ARG A 45 13.83 3.06 10.32
C ARG A 45 13.57 1.60 9.97
N LEU A 46 12.82 1.32 8.91
CA LEU A 46 12.50 -0.04 8.46
C LEU A 46 13.52 -0.57 7.43
N HIS A 47 14.54 0.23 7.09
CA HIS A 47 15.57 -0.08 6.10
C HIS A 47 14.99 -0.63 4.79
N MET A 48 13.90 -0.01 4.33
CA MET A 48 13.08 -0.51 3.23
C MET A 48 13.87 -0.67 1.93
N ARG A 49 13.77 -1.85 1.30
CA ARG A 49 14.43 -2.19 0.04
C ARG A 49 13.50 -2.98 -0.87
N ARG A 50 13.73 -2.88 -2.19
CA ARG A 50 13.06 -3.73 -3.17
C ARG A 50 13.35 -5.21 -2.87
N GLY A 51 12.32 -6.05 -2.96
CA GLY A 51 12.35 -7.47 -2.61
C GLY A 51 12.20 -7.76 -1.11
N GLN A 52 12.21 -6.74 -0.25
CA GLN A 52 12.03 -6.94 1.19
C GLN A 52 10.57 -7.28 1.51
N ARG A 53 10.40 -8.30 2.36
CA ARG A 53 9.11 -8.66 2.93
C ARG A 53 8.86 -7.84 4.20
N LEU A 54 7.68 -7.25 4.29
CA LEU A 54 7.17 -6.49 5.43
C LEU A 54 5.79 -7.01 5.82
N PHE A 55 5.26 -6.48 6.92
CA PHE A 55 3.92 -6.79 7.40
C PHE A 55 3.14 -5.51 7.62
N ALA A 56 1.97 -5.41 6.98
CA ALA A 56 1.06 -4.29 7.16
C ALA A 56 0.25 -4.46 8.46
N HIS A 57 0.06 -3.33 9.14
CA HIS A 57 -0.83 -3.22 10.30
C HIS A 57 -2.18 -2.65 9.85
N PRO A 58 -3.26 -3.46 9.84
CA PRO A 58 -4.57 -2.96 9.47
C PRO A 58 -5.11 -2.01 10.53
N ARG A 59 -5.27 -0.72 10.20
CA ARG A 59 -5.87 0.27 11.13
C ARG A 59 -7.35 0.52 10.90
N GLN A 60 -7.78 0.51 9.65
CA GLN A 60 -9.15 0.80 9.24
C GLN A 60 -9.54 -0.11 8.09
N TRP A 61 -10.74 -0.67 8.19
CA TRP A 61 -11.32 -1.54 7.17
C TRP A 61 -12.56 -0.88 6.61
N HIS A 62 -12.59 -0.72 5.29
CA HIS A 62 -13.75 -0.25 4.56
C HIS A 62 -14.30 -1.40 3.72
N ARG A 63 -15.59 -1.68 3.86
CA ARG A 63 -16.29 -2.64 3.01
C ARG A 63 -17.04 -1.88 1.93
N PHE A 64 -16.69 -2.11 0.68
CA PHE A 64 -17.41 -1.58 -0.47
C PHE A 64 -18.41 -2.62 -0.96
N LYS A 65 -19.61 -2.20 -1.35
CA LYS A 65 -20.56 -3.06 -2.06
C LYS A 65 -20.04 -3.24 -3.50
N GLU A 66 -20.24 -4.42 -4.07
CA GLU A 66 -19.73 -4.78 -5.40
C GLU A 66 -20.19 -3.82 -6.53
N ASP A 67 -21.35 -3.16 -6.34
CA ASP A 67 -21.92 -2.20 -7.29
C ASP A 67 -21.41 -0.75 -7.16
N ALA A 68 -20.47 -0.48 -6.25
CA ALA A 68 -19.92 0.86 -6.09
C ALA A 68 -18.93 1.17 -7.23
N LYS A 69 -19.46 1.64 -8.37
CA LYS A 69 -18.65 2.20 -9.47
C LYS A 69 -17.62 3.18 -8.91
N THR A 70 -16.36 2.97 -9.22
CA THR A 70 -15.27 3.90 -8.90
C THR A 70 -15.56 5.29 -9.51
N PRO A 71 -15.13 6.39 -8.87
CA PRO A 71 -15.34 7.75 -9.39
C PRO A 71 -14.82 7.92 -10.84
N GLU A 72 -13.71 7.26 -11.18
CA GLU A 72 -13.15 7.24 -12.54
C GLU A 72 -14.08 6.62 -13.59
N GLN A 73 -14.98 5.73 -13.17
CA GLN A 73 -15.95 5.06 -14.03
C GLN A 73 -17.26 5.85 -14.16
N GLN A 74 -17.51 6.81 -13.26
CA GLN A 74 -18.63 7.75 -13.36
C GLN A 74 -18.29 8.95 -14.26
N ALA A 75 -17.03 9.41 -14.25
CA ALA A 75 -16.59 10.57 -15.04
C ALA A 75 -16.52 10.34 -16.57
N ARG A 76 -16.58 9.09 -17.04
CA ARG A 76 -16.59 8.74 -18.48
C ARG A 76 -17.98 8.65 -19.11
N VAL A 77 -19.04 8.94 -18.34
CA VAL A 77 -20.45 8.79 -18.77
C VAL A 77 -21.21 10.12 -18.74
N ALA A 78 -20.50 11.26 -18.68
CA ALA A 78 -21.09 12.60 -18.75
C ALA A 78 -20.71 13.29 -20.07
#